data_AF-A0A8X6GRZ1-F1
#
_entry.id   AF-A0A8X6GRZ1-F1
#
_cell.length_a   1.000
_cell.length_b   1.000
_cell.length_c   1.000
_cell.angle_alpha   90.00
_cell.angle_beta   90.00
_cell.angle_gamma   90.00
#
_symmetry.space_group_name_H-M   'P 1'
#
loop_
_entity.id
_entity.type
_entity.pdbx_description
1 polymer ?
#
loop_
_entity_poly.entity_id
_entity_poly.type
_entity_poly.pdbx_seq_one_letter_code
_entity_poly.pdbx_strand_id
1 'polypeptide(L)'
;MLKSLSEARWSARADVLRAQVTSRNEIKNALEDLIEDNTQTPGTRVTDEGFRKTLQSFQTTLLTVIWDEILQRVDKTREILQREELDLLCATKVLQTLSLFLSKKRSKFDYYDARAIQLSNVPEPNYEKIKKREFFFR
;
A
#
# COMPACT_ATOMS: atom_id res chain seq x y z
N MET A 1 -24.71 18.38 11.12
CA MET A 1 -24.27 17.46 10.04
C MET A 1 -22.75 17.47 10.02
N LEU A 2 -22.10 16.52 10.70
CA LEU A 2 -20.65 16.49 10.90
C LEU A 2 -20.00 16.00 9.59
N LYS A 3 -19.36 16.90 8.83
CA LYS A 3 -18.66 16.53 7.58
C LYS A 3 -17.52 15.55 7.89
N SER A 4 -17.61 14.34 7.35
CA SER A 4 -16.69 13.23 7.57
C SER A 4 -15.37 13.38 6.80
N LEU A 5 -14.55 14.37 7.16
CA LEU A 5 -13.30 14.66 6.44
C LEU A 5 -12.26 13.51 6.51
N SER A 6 -12.36 12.65 7.53
CA SER A 6 -11.44 11.53 7.77
C SER A 6 -11.94 10.18 7.24
N GLU A 7 -13.25 10.03 7.07
CA GLU A 7 -13.89 8.74 6.84
C GLU A 7 -13.53 8.13 5.48
N ALA A 8 -13.64 8.93 4.43
CA ALA A 8 -13.32 8.50 3.08
C ALA A 8 -11.82 8.27 2.88
N ARG A 9 -10.94 8.90 3.67
CA ARG A 9 -9.50 8.89 3.39
C ARG A 9 -8.78 7.64 3.88
N TRP A 10 -9.14 7.11 5.04
CA TRP A 10 -8.48 5.92 5.60
C TRP A 10 -8.98 4.65 4.93
N SER A 11 -10.30 4.53 4.77
CA SER A 11 -10.92 3.39 4.08
C SER A 11 -10.50 3.32 2.62
N ALA A 12 -10.58 4.43 1.86
CA ALA A 12 -10.15 4.41 0.45
C ALA A 12 -8.68 4.03 0.28
N ARG A 13 -7.79 4.40 1.22
CA ARG A 13 -6.38 3.97 1.18
C ARG A 13 -6.23 2.48 1.45
N ALA A 14 -6.98 1.94 2.41
CA ALA A 14 -6.99 0.51 2.70
C ALA A 14 -7.53 -0.29 1.51
N ASP A 15 -8.60 0.19 0.87
CA ASP A 15 -9.22 -0.42 -0.30
C ASP A 15 -8.31 -0.38 -1.52
N VAL A 16 -7.69 0.77 -1.82
CA VAL A 16 -6.75 0.91 -2.94
C VAL A 16 -5.55 -0.01 -2.76
N LEU A 17 -4.96 -0.10 -1.57
CA LEU A 17 -3.84 -1.01 -1.34
C LEU A 17 -4.28 -2.46 -1.46
N ARG A 18 -5.45 -2.81 -0.95
CA ARG A 18 -6.01 -4.15 -1.09
C ARG A 18 -6.23 -4.52 -2.55
N ALA A 19 -6.82 -3.63 -3.33
CA ALA A 19 -7.00 -3.80 -4.77
C ALA A 19 -5.65 -3.91 -5.48
N GLN A 20 -4.67 -3.09 -5.12
CA GLN A 20 -3.34 -3.13 -5.72
C GLN A 20 -2.59 -4.43 -5.41
N VAL A 21 -2.74 -5.00 -4.21
CA VAL A 21 -2.14 -6.30 -3.84
C VAL A 21 -2.86 -7.45 -4.53
N THR A 22 -4.19 -7.38 -4.61
CA THR A 22 -5.03 -8.49 -5.12
C THR A 22 -5.02 -8.54 -6.64
N SER A 23 -5.10 -7.38 -7.30
CA SER A 23 -5.21 -7.23 -8.75
C SER A 23 -3.90 -6.76 -9.40
N ARG A 24 -2.76 -7.09 -8.78
CA ARG A 24 -1.45 -6.58 -9.16
C ARG A 24 -1.05 -6.98 -10.59
N ASN A 25 -1.32 -8.23 -10.95
CA ASN A 25 -0.95 -8.77 -12.25
C ASN A 25 -1.82 -8.17 -13.35
N GLU A 26 -3.10 -7.96 -13.07
CA GLU A 26 -4.08 -7.34 -13.95
C GLU A 26 -3.72 -5.88 -14.21
N ILE A 27 -3.35 -5.13 -13.18
CA ILE A 27 -2.87 -3.74 -13.32
C ILE A 27 -1.57 -3.70 -14.13
N LYS A 28 -0.65 -4.64 -13.89
CA LYS A 28 0.59 -4.74 -14.66
C LYS A 28 0.30 -5.00 -16.14
N ASN A 29 -0.54 -5.97 -16.46
CA ASN A 29 -0.88 -6.32 -17.83
C ASN A 29 -1.56 -5.15 -18.54
N ALA A 30 -2.50 -4.47 -17.89
CA ALA A 30 -3.15 -3.29 -18.45
C ALA A 30 -2.15 -2.15 -18.74
N LEU A 31 -1.14 -1.96 -17.89
CA LEU A 31 -0.06 -1.00 -18.16
C LEU A 31 0.79 -1.43 -19.36
N GLU A 32 1.08 -2.72 -19.50
CA GLU A 32 1.83 -3.26 -20.65
C GLU A 32 1.05 -3.05 -21.96
N ASP A 33 -0.25 -3.30 -21.97
CA ASP A 33 -1.13 -3.06 -23.12
C ASP A 33 -1.12 -1.56 -23.53
N LEU A 34 -1.17 -0.64 -22.57
CA LEU A 34 -1.13 0.81 -22.84
C LEU A 34 0.23 1.28 -23.39
N ILE A 35 1.32 0.65 -22.96
CA ILE A 35 2.68 0.98 -23.42
C ILE A 35 2.89 0.48 -24.86
N GLU A 36 2.31 -0.66 -25.22
CA GLU A 36 2.40 -1.27 -26.55
C GLU A 36 1.44 -0.64 -27.57
N ASP A 37 0.37 0.03 -27.11
CA ASP A 37 -0.58 0.74 -27.96
C ASP A 37 0.02 1.98 -28.64
N ASN A 38 0.31 1.84 -29.95
CA ASN A 38 0.85 2.91 -30.78
C ASN A 38 -0.16 4.04 -31.08
N THR A 39 -1.43 3.89 -30.71
CA THR A 39 -2.44 4.95 -30.81
C THR A 39 -2.37 5.94 -29.65
N GLN A 40 -1.71 5.56 -28.54
CA GLN A 40 -1.47 6.45 -27.40
C GLN A 40 -0.42 7.51 -27.70
N THR A 41 -0.55 8.67 -27.02
CA THR A 41 0.47 9.71 -27.14
C THR A 41 1.81 9.22 -26.55
N PRO A 42 2.96 9.66 -27.10
CA PRO A 42 4.26 9.32 -26.54
C PRO A 42 4.40 9.69 -25.06
N GLY A 43 3.75 10.78 -24.61
CA GLY A 43 3.72 11.19 -23.21
C GLY A 43 3.03 10.17 -22.31
N THR A 44 1.85 9.70 -22.71
CA THR A 44 1.09 8.65 -21.99
C THR A 44 1.93 7.39 -21.81
N ARG A 45 2.55 6.90 -22.90
CA ARG A 45 3.37 5.69 -22.89
C ARG A 45 4.57 5.80 -21.94
N VAL A 46 5.23 6.97 -21.90
CA VAL A 46 6.34 7.23 -20.97
C VAL A 46 5.86 7.26 -19.52
N THR A 47 4.68 7.85 -19.27
CA THR A 47 4.07 7.87 -17.94
C THR A 47 3.72 6.47 -17.45
N ASP A 48 3.09 5.65 -18.30
CA ASP A 48 2.68 4.28 -17.97
C ASP A 48 3.88 3.36 -17.75
N GLU A 49 4.95 3.52 -18.54
CA GLU A 49 6.23 2.83 -18.30
C GLU A 49 6.85 3.24 -16.96
N GLY A 50 6.71 4.51 -16.55
CA GLY A 50 7.10 4.99 -15.22
C GLY A 50 6.30 4.34 -14.10
N PHE A 51 4.98 4.20 -14.27
CA PHE A 51 4.12 3.51 -13.32
C PHE A 51 4.43 2.02 -13.23
N ARG A 52 4.64 1.35 -14.37
CA ARG A 52 5.05 -0.05 -14.44
C ARG A 52 6.34 -0.31 -13.68
N LYS A 53 7.37 0.52 -13.88
CA LYS A 53 8.64 0.46 -13.13
C LYS A 53 8.44 0.65 -11.63
N THR A 54 7.61 1.61 -11.24
CA THR A 54 7.30 1.88 -9.83
C THR A 54 6.58 0.69 -9.20
N LEU A 55 5.61 0.11 -9.90
CA LEU A 55 4.85 -1.07 -9.46
C LEU A 55 5.77 -2.29 -9.32
N GLN A 56 6.68 -2.51 -10.27
CA GLN A 56 7.63 -3.64 -10.28
C GLN A 56 8.78 -3.49 -9.28
N SER A 57 9.04 -2.29 -8.77
CA SER A 57 10.04 -2.09 -7.72
C SER A 57 9.74 -2.98 -6.52
N PHE A 58 10.77 -3.71 -6.07
CA PHE A 58 10.67 -4.55 -4.88
C PHE A 58 10.30 -3.72 -3.65
N GLN A 59 10.90 -2.53 -3.50
CA GLN A 59 10.58 -1.61 -2.40
C GLN A 59 9.10 -1.22 -2.39
N THR A 60 8.54 -0.87 -3.56
CA THR A 60 7.11 -0.54 -3.66
C THR A 60 6.28 -1.74 -3.26
N THR A 61 6.60 -2.93 -3.79
CA THR A 61 5.89 -4.17 -3.48
C THR A 61 5.90 -4.47 -1.98
N LEU A 62 7.07 -4.42 -1.35
CA LEU A 62 7.27 -4.64 0.08
C LEU A 62 6.44 -3.65 0.91
N LEU A 63 6.53 -2.35 0.60
CA LEU A 63 5.77 -1.33 1.30
C LEU A 63 4.26 -1.52 1.12
N THR A 64 3.79 -1.83 -0.09
CA THR A 64 2.37 -2.10 -0.34
C THR A 64 1.88 -3.28 0.51
N VAL A 65 2.64 -4.38 0.60
CA VAL A 65 2.26 -5.55 1.40
C VAL A 65 2.20 -5.23 2.90
N ILE A 66 3.17 -4.48 3.42
CA ILE A 66 3.19 -4.05 4.82
C ILE A 66 2.00 -3.13 5.12
N TRP A 67 1.79 -2.12 4.28
CA TRP A 67 0.77 -1.11 4.51
C TRP A 67 -0.65 -1.62 4.27
N ASP A 68 -0.87 -2.55 3.34
CA ASP A 68 -2.17 -3.23 3.18
C ASP A 68 -2.62 -3.83 4.52
N GLU A 69 -1.75 -4.63 5.16
CA GLU A 69 -2.15 -5.31 6.39
C GLU A 69 -2.35 -4.35 7.56
N ILE A 70 -1.49 -3.33 7.69
CA ILE A 70 -1.62 -2.31 8.73
C ILE A 70 -2.90 -1.50 8.54
N LEU A 71 -3.13 -0.95 7.35
CA LEU A 71 -4.26 -0.06 7.11
C LEU A 71 -5.60 -0.80 7.18
N GLN A 72 -5.65 -2.06 6.75
CA GLN A 72 -6.84 -2.90 6.92
C GLN A 72 -7.18 -3.14 8.40
N ARG A 73 -6.18 -3.31 9.27
CA ARG A 73 -6.43 -3.45 10.72
C ARG A 73 -6.82 -2.12 11.38
N VAL A 74 -6.23 -1.02 10.93
CA VAL A 74 -6.54 0.34 11.41
C VAL A 74 -7.96 0.72 11.00
N ASP A 75 -8.38 0.45 9.76
CA ASP A 75 -9.71 0.80 9.29
C ASP A 75 -10.80 0.01 10.03
N LYS A 76 -10.62 -1.30 10.22
CA LYS A 76 -11.50 -2.11 11.09
C LYS A 76 -11.57 -1.58 12.53
N THR A 77 -10.46 -1.11 13.07
CA THR A 77 -10.43 -0.50 14.41
C THR A 77 -11.26 0.78 14.42
N ARG A 78 -11.09 1.62 13.39
CA ARG A 78 -11.85 2.86 13.24
C ARG A 78 -13.34 2.60 13.16
N GLU A 79 -13.78 1.64 12.33
CA GLU A 79 -15.18 1.24 12.21
C GLU A 79 -15.77 0.84 13.57
N ILE A 80 -15.03 0.06 14.36
CA ILE A 80 -15.47 -0.34 15.72
C ILE A 80 -15.59 0.88 16.63
N LEU A 81 -14.59 1.78 16.60
CA LEU A 81 -14.56 2.99 17.43
C LEU A 81 -15.66 4.00 17.10
N GLN A 82 -16.22 3.94 15.89
CA GLN A 82 -17.28 4.83 15.43
C GLN A 82 -18.70 4.30 15.68
N ARG A 83 -18.85 3.13 16.31
CA ARG A 83 -20.18 2.56 16.64
C ARG A 83 -20.83 3.37 17.77
N GLU A 84 -22.10 3.74 17.58
CA GLU A 84 -22.87 4.53 18.55
C GLU A 84 -23.02 3.83 19.91
N GLU A 85 -23.05 2.50 19.90
CA GLU A 85 -23.26 1.65 21.08
C GLU A 85 -21.97 1.35 21.85
N LEU A 86 -20.82 1.90 21.43
CA LEU A 86 -19.53 1.53 22.00
C LEU A 86 -19.28 2.19 23.36
N ASP A 87 -19.03 1.38 24.39
CA ASP A 87 -18.59 1.87 25.69
C ASP A 87 -17.07 2.19 25.74
N LEU A 88 -16.68 3.05 26.69
CA LEU A 88 -15.29 3.50 26.84
C LEU A 88 -14.32 2.36 27.19
N LEU A 89 -14.78 1.33 27.91
CA LEU A 89 -13.97 0.17 28.26
C LEU A 89 -13.68 -0.69 27.02
N CYS A 90 -14.63 -0.82 26.11
CA CYS A 90 -14.47 -1.49 24.83
C CYS A 90 -13.55 -0.68 23.91
N ALA A 91 -13.71 0.65 23.85
CA ALA A 91 -12.83 1.53 23.08
C ALA A 91 -11.35 1.38 23.51
N THR A 92 -11.08 1.38 24.82
CA THR A 92 -9.72 1.20 25.35
C THR A 92 -9.14 -0.17 24.99
N LYS A 93 -9.93 -1.25 25.13
CA LYS A 93 -9.51 -2.61 24.73
C LYS A 93 -9.20 -2.71 23.23
N VAL A 94 -10.01 -2.09 22.39
CA VAL A 94 -9.81 -2.08 20.92
C VAL A 94 -8.49 -1.39 20.56
N LEU A 95 -8.21 -0.23 21.16
CA LEU A 95 -6.95 0.50 20.96
C LEU A 95 -5.73 -0.27 21.48
N GLN A 96 -5.83 -0.91 22.65
CA GLN A 96 -4.77 -1.77 23.18
C GLN A 96 -4.47 -2.94 22.24
N THR A 97 -5.52 -3.56 21.68
CA THR A 97 -5.37 -4.65 20.72
C THR A 97 -4.69 -4.17 19.42
N LEU A 98 -5.03 -2.97 18.94
CA LEU A 98 -4.36 -2.37 17.79
C LEU A 98 -2.87 -2.10 18.08
N SER A 99 -2.55 -1.55 19.25
CA SER A 99 -1.16 -1.30 19.68
C SER A 99 -0.33 -2.59 19.75
N LEU A 100 -0.90 -3.65 20.34
CA LEU A 100 -0.29 -4.97 20.40
C LEU A 100 -0.06 -5.55 18.99
N PHE A 101 -1.04 -5.40 18.10
CA PHE A 101 -0.93 -5.83 16.71
C PHE A 101 0.25 -5.13 16.01
N LEU A 102 0.33 -3.80 16.07
CA LEU A 102 1.40 -3.02 15.44
C LEU A 102 2.78 -3.40 15.99
N SER A 103 2.87 -3.58 17.31
CA SER A 103 4.11 -4.02 17.96
C SER A 103 4.56 -5.38 17.46
N LYS A 104 3.63 -6.34 17.34
CA LYS A 104 3.92 -7.67 16.78
C LYS A 104 4.31 -7.64 15.31
N LYS A 105 3.84 -6.67 14.52
CA LYS A 105 4.19 -6.55 13.10
C LYS A 105 5.63 -6.09 12.85
N ARG A 106 6.20 -5.28 13.75
CA ARG A 106 7.59 -4.83 13.62
C ARG A 106 8.61 -5.98 13.60
N SER A 107 8.33 -7.06 14.33
CA SER A 107 9.20 -8.24 14.38
C SER A 107 8.94 -9.26 13.27
N LYS A 108 8.05 -8.97 12.32
CA LYS A 108 7.65 -9.90 11.24
C LYS A 108 8.19 -9.48 9.87
N PHE A 109 9.35 -8.85 9.83
CA PHE A 109 9.95 -8.41 8.57
C PHE A 109 10.13 -9.58 7.59
N ASP A 110 10.68 -10.71 8.04
CA ASP A 110 10.93 -11.89 7.20
C ASP A 110 9.65 -12.41 6.51
N TYR A 111 8.50 -12.33 7.20
CA TYR A 111 7.20 -12.68 6.62
C TYR A 111 6.80 -11.72 5.48
N TYR A 112 7.02 -10.42 5.67
CA TYR A 112 6.72 -9.41 4.66
C TYR A 112 7.66 -9.50 3.47
N ASP A 113 8.93 -9.79 3.73
CA ASP A 113 9.95 -9.97 2.72
C ASP A 113 9.64 -11.18 1.82
N ALA A 114 9.36 -12.34 2.42
CA ALA A 114 8.95 -13.54 1.68
C ALA A 114 7.68 -13.31 0.84
N ARG A 115 6.68 -12.61 1.39
CA ARG A 115 5.45 -12.28 0.67
C ARG A 115 5.69 -11.29 -0.48
N ALA A 116 6.59 -10.32 -0.29
CA ALA A 116 6.96 -9.37 -1.33
C ALA A 116 7.73 -10.04 -2.48
N ILE A 117 8.62 -10.99 -2.17
CA ILE A 117 9.36 -11.78 -3.17
C ILE A 117 8.35 -12.53 -4.05
N GLN A 118 7.41 -13.25 -3.43
CA GLN A 118 6.34 -13.97 -4.14
C GLN A 118 5.50 -13.06 -5.05
N LEU A 119 5.19 -11.83 -4.61
CA LEU A 119 4.38 -10.89 -5.40
C LEU A 119 5.17 -10.17 -6.51
N SER A 120 6.47 -10.02 -6.36
CA SER A 120 7.29 -9.20 -7.26
C SER A 120 7.66 -9.94 -8.56
N ASN A 121 7.64 -11.27 -8.57
CA ASN A 121 8.17 -12.11 -9.66
C ASN A 121 9.61 -11.73 -10.07
N VAL A 122 10.38 -11.07 -9.18
CA VAL A 122 11.78 -10.70 -9.41
C VAL A 122 12.68 -11.77 -8.76
N PRO A 123 13.75 -12.23 -9.45
CA PRO A 123 14.62 -13.29 -8.93
C PRO A 123 15.40 -12.89 -7.66
N GLU A 124 15.69 -11.61 -7.45
CA GLU A 124 16.37 -11.11 -6.25
C GLU A 124 15.76 -9.79 -5.73
N PRO A 125 15.57 -9.65 -4.40
CA PRO A 125 15.08 -8.41 -3.81
C PRO A 125 16.10 -7.28 -3.94
N ASN A 126 15.78 -6.27 -4.73
CA ASN A 126 16.57 -5.04 -4.79
C ASN A 126 16.16 -4.09 -3.66
N TYR A 127 16.91 -4.09 -2.57
CA TYR A 127 16.74 -3.16 -1.43
C TYR A 127 17.36 -1.78 -1.69
N GLU A 128 17.56 -1.39 -2.95
CA GLU A 128 18.42 -0.26 -3.33
C GLU A 128 18.30 0.94 -2.40
N LYS A 129 19.44 1.33 -1.82
CA LYS A 129 19.55 2.48 -0.92
C LYS A 129 19.09 3.70 -1.70
N ILE A 130 18.09 4.40 -1.17
CA ILE A 130 17.62 5.69 -1.69
C ILE A 130 18.84 6.56 -1.97
N LYS A 131 19.22 6.71 -3.24
CA LYS A 131 20.19 7.72 -3.65
C LYS A 131 19.49 9.05 -3.39
N LYS A 132 19.91 9.77 -2.33
CA LYS A 132 19.51 11.17 -2.14
C LYS A 132 19.82 11.87 -3.46
N ARG A 133 18.77 12.33 -4.17
CA ARG A 133 18.98 13.28 -5.26
C ARG A 133 19.56 14.53 -4.60
N GLU A 134 20.86 14.75 -4.74
CA GLU A 134 21.46 16.03 -4.38
C GLU A 134 20.83 17.06 -5.33
N PHE A 135 19.91 17.85 -4.79
CA PHE A 135 19.47 19.07 -5.45
C PHE A 135 20.65 20.02 -5.44
N PHE A 136 21.44 20.01 -6.51
CA PHE A 136 22.34 21.10 -6.84
C PHE A 136 21.48 22.31 -7.21
N PHE A 137 21.17 23.15 -6.24
CA PHE A 137 20.77 24.53 -6.53
C PHE A 137 22.01 25.25 -7.07
N ARG A 138 22.00 25.58 -8.37
CA ARG A 138 22.87 26.58 -8.98
C ARG A 138 22.15 27.92 -9.01
#